data_AF-A0A1F9C427-F1
#
_entry.id   AF-A0A1F9C427-F1
#
_cell.length_a   1.000
_cell.length_b   1.000
_cell.length_c   1.000
_cell.angle_alpha   90.00
_cell.angle_beta   90.00
_cell.angle_gamma   90.00
#
_symmetry.space_group_name_H-M   'P 1'
#
loop_
_entity.id
_entity.type
_entity.pdbx_description
1 polymer ?
#
loop_
_entity_poly.entity_id
_entity_poly.type
_entity_poly.pdbx_seq_one_letter_code
_entity_poly.pdbx_strand_id
1 'polypeptide(L)'
;MIEREFGPLWSGVDSILIGDKVFTVMGLKRAFDLVADDIVGIDLHVLADGRYAFRFYDGDDRCVVVFVFDEELNITRELRAHIAEWLEEEYYGSGMEAFFAGNMVKLLRRKIQGEEDPPSG
;
A
#
# COMPACT_ATOMS: atom_id res chain seq x y z
N MET A 1 14.20 1.27 0.99
CA MET A 1 13.09 0.57 0.33
C MET A 1 12.22 -0.08 1.39
N ILE A 2 10.93 0.21 1.35
CA ILE A 2 9.92 -0.26 2.32
C ILE A 2 9.99 -1.79 2.51
N GLU A 3 10.24 -2.55 1.45
CA GLU A 3 10.24 -4.01 1.48
C GLU A 3 11.36 -4.64 2.32
N ARG A 4 12.43 -3.89 2.64
CA ARG A 4 13.48 -4.37 3.55
C ARG A 4 12.97 -4.57 4.98
N GLU A 5 11.94 -3.83 5.37
CA GLU A 5 11.39 -3.87 6.73
C GLU A 5 10.05 -4.61 6.79
N PHE A 6 9.23 -4.54 5.73
CA PHE A 6 7.87 -5.09 5.72
C PHE A 6 7.67 -6.26 4.75
N GLY A 7 8.73 -6.73 4.10
CA GLY A 7 8.65 -7.72 3.04
C GLY A 7 8.01 -7.18 1.75
N PRO A 8 7.87 -8.01 0.70
CA PRO A 8 7.33 -7.61 -0.59
C PRO A 8 5.95 -6.94 -0.48
N LEU A 9 5.60 -6.03 -1.38
CA LEU A 9 4.23 -5.52 -1.44
C LEU A 9 3.22 -6.68 -1.60
N TRP A 10 2.06 -6.57 -0.96
CA TRP A 10 1.03 -7.63 -0.87
C TRP A 10 1.45 -8.92 -0.13
N SER A 11 2.56 -8.93 0.61
CA SER A 11 2.93 -10.07 1.46
C SER A 11 2.23 -10.09 2.82
N GLY A 12 1.50 -9.03 3.17
CA GLY A 12 0.74 -8.93 4.42
C GLY A 12 -0.63 -9.60 4.36
N VAL A 13 -1.50 -9.21 5.27
CA VAL A 13 -2.88 -9.70 5.40
C VAL A 13 -3.91 -8.61 5.09
N ASP A 14 -5.16 -8.99 4.84
CA ASP A 14 -6.27 -8.07 4.58
C ASP A 14 -6.94 -7.53 5.86
N SER A 15 -6.66 -8.17 7.00
CA SER A 15 -7.23 -7.88 8.29
C SER A 15 -6.30 -8.29 9.43
N ILE A 16 -6.33 -7.53 10.52
CA ILE A 16 -5.55 -7.78 11.75
C ILE A 16 -6.46 -7.68 12.98
N LEU A 17 -6.08 -8.39 14.03
CA LEU A 17 -6.70 -8.28 15.36
C LEU A 17 -5.88 -7.32 16.22
N ILE A 18 -6.53 -6.29 16.74
CA ILE A 18 -5.96 -5.33 17.70
C ILE A 18 -6.83 -5.35 18.94
N GLY A 19 -6.27 -5.79 20.08
CA GLY A 19 -7.06 -6.11 21.26
C GLY A 19 -8.11 -7.18 20.95
N ASP A 20 -9.39 -6.82 21.09
CA ASP A 20 -10.56 -7.65 20.80
C ASP A 20 -11.26 -7.30 19.47
N LYS A 21 -10.70 -6.37 18.69
CA LYS A 21 -11.33 -5.83 17.49
C LYS A 21 -10.56 -6.21 16.22
N VAL A 22 -11.31 -6.71 15.23
CA VAL A 22 -10.77 -6.96 13.88
C VAL A 22 -10.83 -5.69 13.05
N PHE A 23 -9.70 -5.31 12.49
CA PHE A 23 -9.55 -4.20 11.55
C PHE A 23 -9.19 -4.74 10.18
N THR A 24 -10.02 -4.46 9.18
CA THR A 24 -9.69 -4.69 7.76
C THR A 24 -8.91 -3.51 7.19
N VAL A 25 -8.28 -3.68 6.02
CA VAL A 25 -7.69 -2.56 5.25
C VAL A 25 -8.67 -1.39 5.11
N MET A 26 -9.92 -1.68 4.72
CA MET A 26 -10.97 -0.65 4.61
C MET A 26 -11.36 -0.05 5.96
N GLY A 27 -11.33 -0.85 7.03
CA GLY A 27 -11.55 -0.38 8.39
C GLY A 27 -10.50 0.63 8.82
N LEU A 28 -9.21 0.37 8.54
CA LEU A 28 -8.11 1.28 8.86
C LEU A 28 -8.09 2.53 7.99
N LYS A 29 -8.43 2.43 6.69
CA LYS A 29 -8.64 3.63 5.86
C LYS A 29 -9.61 4.59 6.52
N ARG A 30 -10.77 4.09 6.98
CA ARG A 30 -11.77 4.92 7.66
C ARG A 30 -11.28 5.44 9.02
N ALA A 31 -10.57 4.60 9.78
CA ALA A 31 -10.07 4.99 11.10
C ALA A 31 -9.03 6.12 11.02
N PHE A 32 -8.23 6.15 9.95
CA PHE A 32 -7.23 7.20 9.70
C PHE A 32 -7.74 8.33 8.79
N ASP A 33 -9.05 8.40 8.52
CA ASP A 33 -9.66 9.41 7.63
C ASP A 33 -9.12 9.44 6.18
N LEU A 34 -8.62 8.29 5.71
CA LEU A 34 -8.09 8.06 4.36
C LEU A 34 -9.18 7.59 3.40
N VAL A 35 -10.27 8.36 3.28
CA VAL A 35 -11.48 7.95 2.55
C VAL A 35 -11.51 8.37 1.08
N ALA A 36 -10.52 9.14 0.61
CA ALA A 36 -10.45 9.53 -0.79
C ALA A 36 -10.27 8.32 -1.73
N ASP A 37 -10.83 8.45 -2.95
CA ASP A 37 -10.91 7.37 -3.95
C ASP A 37 -9.54 6.99 -4.52
N ASP A 38 -8.59 7.91 -4.48
CA ASP A 38 -7.22 7.75 -4.96
C ASP A 38 -6.27 7.19 -3.90
N ILE A 39 -6.74 7.03 -2.65
CA ILE A 39 -6.04 6.23 -1.64
C ILE A 39 -6.42 4.76 -1.81
N VAL A 40 -5.46 3.89 -2.11
CA VAL A 40 -5.71 2.47 -2.36
C VAL A 40 -4.96 1.62 -1.35
N GLY A 41 -5.69 0.90 -0.49
CA GLY A 41 -5.09 0.01 0.51
C GLY A 41 -4.36 -1.18 -0.14
N ILE A 42 -3.18 -1.52 0.39
CA ILE A 42 -2.34 -2.61 -0.12
C ILE A 42 -2.46 -3.82 0.81
N ASP A 43 -1.98 -3.73 2.05
CA ASP A 43 -2.03 -4.80 3.05
C ASP A 43 -1.72 -4.29 4.47
N LEU A 44 -1.84 -5.21 5.43
CA LEU A 44 -1.60 -4.99 6.85
C LEU A 44 -0.55 -5.96 7.39
N HIS A 45 0.17 -5.52 8.42
CA HIS A 45 1.20 -6.31 9.11
C HIS A 45 1.04 -6.21 10.62
N VAL A 46 1.20 -7.34 11.31
CA VAL A 46 1.45 -7.36 12.76
C VAL A 46 2.96 -7.33 12.97
N LEU A 47 3.42 -6.37 13.77
CA LEU A 47 4.84 -6.19 14.09
C LEU A 47 5.11 -6.61 15.55
N ALA A 48 6.38 -6.59 15.93
CA ALA A 48 6.76 -6.80 17.32
C ALA A 48 6.26 -5.65 18.23
N ASP A 49 6.16 -5.96 19.53
CA ASP A 49 5.86 -5.00 20.59
C ASP A 49 4.51 -4.29 20.46
N GLY A 50 3.48 -5.00 19.99
CA GLY A 50 2.11 -4.45 19.90
C GLY A 50 1.95 -3.37 18.82
N ARG A 51 2.86 -3.32 17.84
CA ARG A 51 2.78 -2.40 16.72
C ARG A 51 2.22 -3.08 15.48
N TYR A 52 1.69 -2.25 14.59
CA TYR A 52 1.07 -2.68 13.35
C TYR A 52 1.54 -1.79 12.21
N ALA A 53 1.47 -2.30 10.99
CA ALA A 53 1.74 -1.52 9.79
C ALA A 53 0.55 -1.59 8.83
N PHE A 54 0.19 -0.44 8.26
CA PHE A 54 -0.78 -0.33 7.18
C PHE A 54 -0.08 0.26 5.97
N ARG A 55 -0.02 -0.52 4.88
CA ARG A 55 0.48 -0.06 3.58
C ARG A 55 -0.67 0.35 2.68
N PHE A 56 -0.53 1.50 2.05
CA PHE A 56 -1.46 1.98 1.03
C PHE A 56 -0.71 2.78 -0.03
N TYR A 57 -1.33 2.95 -1.18
CA TYR A 57 -0.90 3.87 -2.21
C TYR A 57 -1.66 5.19 -2.06
N ASP A 58 -0.92 6.29 -2.10
CA ASP A 58 -1.42 7.66 -2.13
C ASP A 58 -1.30 8.18 -3.57
N GLY A 59 -2.45 8.44 -4.20
CA GLY A 59 -2.54 8.85 -5.61
C GLY A 59 -2.06 10.27 -5.87
N ASP A 60 -2.32 11.19 -4.94
CA ASP A 60 -1.89 12.59 -5.04
C ASP A 60 -0.36 12.69 -5.07
N ASP A 61 0.32 11.99 -4.17
CA ASP A 61 1.79 11.98 -4.07
C ASP A 61 2.47 10.86 -4.87
N ARG A 62 1.67 9.97 -5.48
CA ARG A 62 2.11 8.77 -6.20
C ARG A 62 3.09 7.92 -5.40
N CYS A 63 2.85 7.80 -4.10
CA CYS A 63 3.71 7.11 -3.16
C CYS A 63 3.04 5.85 -2.61
N VAL A 64 3.84 4.81 -2.38
CA VAL A 64 3.48 3.80 -1.39
C VAL A 64 3.83 4.35 -0.02
N VAL A 65 2.84 4.40 0.86
CA VAL A 65 2.92 4.90 2.23
C VAL A 65 2.80 3.73 3.20
N VAL A 66 3.58 3.76 4.28
CA VAL A 66 3.42 2.87 5.44
C VAL A 66 3.17 3.72 6.67
N PHE A 67 2.02 3.53 7.30
CA PHE A 67 1.80 3.96 8.68
C PHE A 67 2.16 2.81 9.62
N VAL A 68 3.07 3.08 10.55
CA VAL A 68 3.31 2.22 11.71
C VAL A 68 2.55 2.83 12.89
N PHE A 69 1.75 2.03 13.59
CA PHE A 69 0.86 2.51 14.64
C PHE A 69 0.77 1.53 15.83
N ASP A 70 0.35 2.02 16.98
CA ASP A 70 0.14 1.26 18.22
C ASP A 70 -1.31 0.74 18.35
N GLU A 71 -1.63 0.11 19.48
CA GLU A 71 -2.95 -0.50 19.72
C GLU A 71 -4.08 0.53 19.84
N GLU A 72 -3.76 1.78 20.19
CA GLU A 72 -4.68 2.91 20.23
C GLU A 72 -4.80 3.65 18.89
N LEU A 73 -4.19 3.13 17.83
CA LEU A 73 -4.16 3.74 16.49
C LEU A 73 -3.40 5.08 16.43
N ASN A 74 -2.47 5.34 17.35
CA ASN A 74 -1.55 6.45 17.19
C ASN A 74 -0.50 6.09 16.13
N ILE A 75 -0.34 6.94 15.12
CA ILE A 75 0.73 6.77 14.12
C ILE A 75 2.05 7.14 14.79
N THR A 76 2.93 6.14 14.91
CA THR A 76 4.26 6.28 15.55
C THR A 76 5.36 6.50 14.52
N ARG A 77 5.14 6.09 13.26
CA ARG A 77 6.05 6.38 12.14
C ARG A 77 5.29 6.38 10.82
N GLU A 78 5.72 7.26 9.92
CA GLU A 78 5.32 7.26 8.52
C GLU A 78 6.55 7.03 7.63
N LEU A 79 6.40 6.19 6.61
CA LEU A 79 7.36 6.05 5.52
C LEU A 79 6.63 6.30 4.19
N ARG A 80 7.29 6.99 3.27
CA ARG A 80 6.80 7.21 1.91
C ARG A 80 7.91 6.85 0.92
N ALA A 81 7.54 6.18 -0.16
CA ALA A 81 8.44 5.95 -1.29
C ALA A 81 7.64 6.09 -2.59
N HIS A 82 8.21 6.82 -3.54
CA HIS A 82 7.56 7.07 -4.81
C HIS A 82 7.41 5.77 -5.60
N ILE A 83 6.27 5.56 -6.26
CA ILE A 83 5.95 4.29 -6.95
C ILE A 83 6.95 3.91 -8.06
N ALA A 84 7.65 4.90 -8.62
CA ALA A 84 8.74 4.69 -9.58
C ALA A 84 9.92 3.87 -9.02
N GLU A 85 10.08 3.76 -7.68
CA GLU A 85 11.08 2.86 -7.09
C GLU A 85 10.84 1.38 -7.44
N TRP A 86 9.60 1.01 -7.74
CA TRP A 86 9.23 -0.34 -8.18
C TRP A 86 8.99 -0.41 -9.68
N LEU A 87 8.27 0.58 -10.22
CA LEU A 87 7.86 0.57 -11.62
C LEU A 87 8.98 0.97 -12.58
N GLU A 88 9.98 1.70 -12.13
CA GLU A 88 11.14 2.10 -12.95
C GLU A 88 10.67 2.75 -14.27
N GLU A 89 11.14 2.27 -15.42
CA GLU A 89 10.77 2.79 -16.74
C GLU A 89 9.26 2.67 -17.06
N GLU A 90 8.56 1.66 -16.51
CA GLU A 90 7.12 1.49 -16.73
C GLU A 90 6.31 2.66 -16.15
N TYR A 91 6.80 3.30 -15.09
CA TYR A 91 6.17 4.50 -14.55
C TYR A 91 6.21 5.64 -15.57
N TYR A 92 7.38 5.91 -16.16
CA TYR A 92 7.53 7.00 -17.11
C TYR A 92 6.81 6.72 -18.44
N GLY A 93 6.63 5.44 -18.80
CA GLY A 93 5.84 5.00 -19.95
C GLY A 93 4.31 5.03 -19.73
N SER A 94 3.84 5.18 -18.49
CA SER A 94 2.40 5.07 -18.16
C SER A 94 1.53 6.24 -18.67
N GLY A 95 2.14 7.40 -18.95
CA GLY A 95 1.44 8.55 -19.54
C GLY A 95 0.23 9.01 -18.70
N MET A 96 -0.96 9.02 -19.32
CA MET A 96 -2.19 9.43 -18.63
C MET A 96 -2.63 8.46 -17.51
N GLU A 97 -2.17 7.21 -17.53
CA GLU A 97 -2.50 6.22 -16.50
C GLU A 97 -1.95 6.61 -15.12
N ALA A 98 -0.88 7.41 -15.07
CA ALA A 98 -0.29 7.97 -13.85
C ALA A 98 -1.24 8.87 -13.04
N PHE A 99 -2.37 9.27 -13.62
CA PHE A 99 -3.41 10.06 -12.94
C PHE A 99 -4.56 9.20 -12.38
N PHE A 100 -4.57 7.90 -12.68
CA PHE A 100 -5.60 6.97 -12.19
C PHE A 100 -4.98 6.02 -11.17
N ALA A 101 -5.18 6.32 -9.88
CA ALA A 101 -4.59 5.56 -8.77
C ALA A 101 -4.85 4.04 -8.87
N GLY A 102 -6.08 3.64 -9.19
CA GLY A 102 -6.43 2.24 -9.38
C GLY A 102 -5.64 1.54 -10.50
N ASN A 103 -5.29 2.26 -11.57
CA ASN A 103 -4.50 1.72 -12.67
C ASN A 103 -3.02 1.62 -12.29
N MET A 104 -2.48 2.61 -11.58
CA MET A 104 -1.12 2.57 -11.04
C MET A 104 -0.91 1.41 -10.06
N VAL A 105 -1.88 1.16 -9.18
CA VAL A 105 -1.81 0.05 -8.22
C VAL A 105 -1.93 -1.30 -8.93
N LYS A 106 -2.77 -1.43 -9.96
CA LYS A 106 -2.84 -2.63 -10.80
C LYS A 106 -1.51 -2.90 -11.52
N LEU A 107 -0.93 -1.86 -12.11
CA LEU A 107 0.38 -1.93 -12.77
C LEU A 107 1.47 -2.40 -11.80
N LEU A 108 1.53 -1.78 -10.62
CA LEU A 108 2.46 -2.17 -9.55
C LEU A 108 2.25 -3.61 -9.10
N ARG A 109 1.00 -4.02 -8.89
CA ARG A 109 0.67 -5.38 -8.46
C ARG A 109 1.10 -6.41 -9.49
N ARG A 110 0.79 -6.16 -10.76
CA ARG A 110 1.19 -7.01 -11.88
C ARG A 110 2.71 -7.20 -11.91
N LYS A 111 3.47 -6.10 -11.79
CA LYS A 111 4.94 -6.12 -11.77
C LYS A 111 5.49 -6.93 -10.59
N ILE A 112 4.94 -6.74 -9.39
CA ILE A 112 5.41 -7.45 -8.17
C ILE A 112 5.05 -8.94 -8.19
N GLN A 113 3.89 -9.31 -8.76
CA GLN A 113 3.45 -10.70 -8.84
C GLN A 113 4.00 -11.46 -10.05
N GLY A 114 4.72 -10.79 -10.96
CA GLY A 114 5.33 -11.39 -12.13
C GLY A 114 4.32 -11.83 -13.20
N GLU A 115 3.17 -11.15 -13.28
CA GLU A 115 2.17 -11.39 -14.31
C GLU A 115 2.63 -10.73 -15.63
N GLU A 116 2.83 -11.52 -16.69
CA GLU A 116 3.15 -11.00 -18.03
C GLU A 116 1.94 -10.28 -18.65
N ASP A 117 2.18 -9.32 -19.55
CA ASP A 117 1.11 -8.73 -20.35
C ASP A 117 0.36 -9.83 -21.12
N PRO A 118 -0.98 -9.79 -21.21
CA PRO A 118 -1.69 -10.66 -22.13
C PRO A 118 -1.13 -10.44 -23.53
N PRO A 119 -0.92 -11.51 -24.33
CA PRO A 119 -0.35 -11.37 -25.66
C PRO A 119 -1.16 -10.35 -26.46
N SER A 120 -0.47 -9.37 -27.03
CA SER A 120 -1.05 -8.37 -27.93
C SER A 120 -1.72 -9.12 -29.09
N GLY A 121 -3.05 -9.16 -29.08
CA GLY A 121 -3.87 -9.68 -30.18
C GLY A 121 -4.01 -8.68 -31.32
#